data_AF-A0A969BRC9-F1
#
_entry.id   AF-A0A969BRC9-F1
#
_cell.length_a   1.000
_cell.length_b   1.000
_cell.length_c   1.000
_cell.angle_alpha   90.00
_cell.angle_beta   90.00
_cell.angle_gamma   90.00
#
_symmetry.space_group_name_H-M   'P 1'
#
loop_
_entity.id
_entity.type
_entity.pdbx_description
1 polymer ?
#
loop_
_entity_poly.entity_id
_entity_poly.type
_entity_poly.pdbx_seq_one_letter_code
_entity_poly.pdbx_strand_id
1 'polypeptide(L)'
;MGCTKEKIDEKKLRSWKLLDDFRSRLAKIRAAMPPLPETRPGGPVRLLLEKDYFSLMLFGMLNPVIDSMRGLCAASHLARVQNEVCGRKVSLGSFSEAQGVFDPELLKGVFLDLAAESQTSWGDPRLAPLADKLKLVDGTLLPALPRMHWALWLNDQNRAAKLHLKF
;
A
#
# COMPACT_ATOMS: atom_id res chain seq x y z
N MET A 1 -2.34 6.98 -26.92
CA MET A 1 -0.98 7.55 -26.86
C MET A 1 -0.23 6.90 -25.71
N GLY A 2 0.62 5.91 -26.00
CA GLY A 2 1.40 5.22 -24.98
C GLY A 2 2.60 6.08 -24.60
N CYS A 3 2.56 6.67 -23.41
CA CYS A 3 3.72 7.35 -22.86
C CYS A 3 4.80 6.28 -22.63
N THR A 4 5.90 6.33 -23.37
CA THR A 4 7.11 5.55 -23.08
C THR A 4 7.56 5.90 -21.68
N LYS A 5 7.21 5.07 -20.69
CA LYS A 5 7.61 5.29 -19.30
C LYS A 5 9.13 5.35 -19.25
N GLU A 6 9.66 6.46 -18.75
CA GLU A 6 11.09 6.63 -18.51
C GLU A 6 11.61 5.41 -17.73
N LYS A 7 12.77 4.92 -18.16
CA LYS A 7 13.46 3.83 -17.47
C LYS A 7 13.76 4.32 -16.05
N ILE A 8 13.32 3.56 -15.04
CA ILE A 8 13.49 3.94 -13.63
C ILE A 8 14.98 4.09 -13.33
N ASP A 9 15.38 5.31 -13.00
CA ASP A 9 16.75 5.64 -12.62
C ASP A 9 16.94 5.43 -11.12
N GLU A 10 17.96 4.66 -10.77
CA GLU A 10 18.33 4.36 -9.39
C GLU A 10 18.59 5.61 -8.55
N LYS A 11 19.08 6.70 -9.16
CA LYS A 11 19.35 7.97 -8.46
C LYS A 11 18.10 8.66 -7.94
N LYS A 12 16.93 8.38 -8.53
CA LYS A 12 15.65 8.96 -8.11
C LYS A 12 15.05 8.22 -6.90
N LEU A 13 15.61 7.07 -6.53
CA LEU A 13 15.10 6.22 -5.45
C LEU A 13 15.70 6.60 -4.09
N ARG A 14 14.84 6.63 -3.06
CA ARG A 14 15.13 7.10 -1.71
C ARG A 14 14.61 6.10 -0.66
N SER A 15 14.84 6.45 0.61
CA SER A 15 14.26 5.77 1.79
C SER A 15 14.72 4.33 2.01
N TRP A 16 15.94 4.02 1.56
CA TRP A 16 16.58 2.71 1.68
C TRP A 16 16.66 2.17 3.12
N LYS A 17 17.06 3.02 4.07
CA LYS A 17 17.27 2.63 5.48
C LYS A 17 16.00 2.25 6.24
N LEU A 18 14.82 2.72 5.79
CA LEU A 18 13.54 2.45 6.45
C LEU A 18 13.12 0.98 6.32
N LEU A 19 13.62 0.29 5.30
CA LEU A 19 13.21 -1.08 5.02
C LEU A 19 13.78 -2.09 6.01
N ASP A 20 14.93 -1.84 6.60
CA ASP A 20 15.54 -2.75 7.57
C ASP A 20 14.74 -2.80 8.88
N ASP A 21 14.31 -1.64 9.37
CA ASP A 21 13.42 -1.55 10.54
C ASP A 21 12.06 -2.21 10.24
N PHE A 22 11.47 -1.90 9.09
CA PHE A 22 10.22 -2.52 8.64
C PHE A 22 10.32 -4.05 8.57
N ARG A 23 11.40 -4.59 8.00
CA ARG A 23 11.64 -6.04 7.90
C ARG A 23 11.81 -6.69 9.26
N SER A 24 12.51 -6.02 10.18
CA SER A 24 12.69 -6.50 11.56
C SER A 24 11.34 -6.62 12.28
N ARG A 25 10.48 -5.60 12.16
CA ARG A 25 9.12 -5.61 12.73
C ARG A 25 8.23 -6.67 12.11
N LEU A 26 8.27 -6.79 10.78
CA LEU A 26 7.51 -7.81 10.06
C LEU A 26 7.92 -9.22 10.50
N ALA A 27 9.22 -9.48 10.67
CA ALA A 27 9.73 -10.77 11.14
C ALA A 27 9.27 -11.10 12.57
N LYS A 28 9.26 -10.11 13.46
CA LYS A 28 8.76 -10.25 14.85
C LYS A 28 7.29 -10.69 14.87
N ILE A 29 6.43 -10.07 14.06
CA ILE A 29 5.00 -10.42 14.01
C ILE A 29 4.80 -11.76 13.30
N ARG A 30 5.55 -12.02 12.23
CA ARG A 30 5.49 -13.28 11.50
C ARG A 30 5.83 -14.49 12.38
N ALA A 31 6.77 -14.33 13.32
CA ALA A 31 7.15 -15.38 14.26
C ALA A 31 5.98 -15.85 15.16
N ALA A 32 4.95 -15.02 15.35
CA ALA A 32 3.76 -15.36 16.13
C ALA A 32 2.65 -16.04 15.29
N MET A 33 2.82 -16.13 13.96
CA MET A 33 1.84 -16.70 13.04
C MET A 33 2.27 -18.08 12.53
N PRO A 34 1.31 -18.96 12.18
CA PRO A 34 1.63 -20.26 11.58
C PRO A 34 2.45 -20.09 10.30
N PRO A 35 3.39 -20.99 9.96
CA PRO A 35 4.21 -20.85 8.77
C PRO A 35 3.36 -20.91 7.48
N LEU A 36 3.72 -20.08 6.49
CA LEU A 36 3.10 -20.14 5.17
C LEU A 36 3.60 -21.37 4.42
N PRO A 37 2.75 -22.05 3.65
CA PRO A 37 3.21 -23.06 2.70
C PRO A 37 4.13 -22.39 1.65
N GLU A 38 5.37 -22.86 1.60
CA GLU A 38 6.39 -22.42 0.64
C GLU A 38 6.08 -22.90 -0.79
N THR A 39 5.21 -23.90 -0.92
CA THR A 39 4.82 -24.51 -2.19
C THR A 39 3.35 -24.26 -2.48
N ARG A 40 3.06 -24.06 -3.78
CA ARG A 40 1.69 -24.13 -4.28
C ARG A 40 1.21 -25.59 -4.19
N PRO A 41 -0.07 -25.86 -3.89
CA PRO A 41 -0.64 -27.19 -4.08
C PRO A 41 -0.43 -27.66 -5.53
N GLY A 42 0.46 -28.65 -5.74
CA GLY A 42 0.80 -29.17 -7.07
C GLY A 42 1.63 -28.25 -7.97
N GLY A 43 2.25 -27.19 -7.44
CA GLY A 43 3.05 -26.24 -8.22
C GLY A 43 4.49 -26.08 -7.73
N PRO A 44 5.29 -25.26 -8.44
CA PRO A 44 6.69 -25.03 -8.07
C PRO A 44 6.81 -24.25 -6.75
N VAL A 45 8.01 -24.29 -6.15
CA VAL A 45 8.36 -23.54 -4.94
C VAL A 45 8.18 -22.05 -5.18
N ARG A 46 7.55 -21.35 -4.23
CA ARG A 46 7.39 -19.90 -4.30
C ARG A 46 8.73 -19.23 -4.06
N LEU A 47 9.13 -18.47 -5.07
CA LEU A 47 10.42 -17.83 -5.15
C LEU A 47 10.45 -16.41 -4.56
N LEU A 48 9.31 -15.72 -4.57
CA LEU A 48 9.11 -14.43 -3.93
C LEU A 48 8.65 -14.66 -2.48
N LEU A 49 9.41 -14.16 -1.52
CA LEU A 49 9.05 -14.28 -0.11
C LEU A 49 8.12 -13.13 0.31
N GLU A 50 7.31 -13.39 1.35
CA GLU A 50 6.36 -12.42 1.88
C GLU A 50 7.03 -11.11 2.32
N LYS A 51 8.17 -11.22 3.01
CA LYS A 51 8.98 -10.05 3.41
C LYS A 51 9.42 -9.20 2.22
N ASP A 52 9.79 -9.83 1.10
CA ASP A 52 10.30 -9.15 -0.08
C ASP A 52 9.15 -8.49 -0.84
N TYR A 53 7.99 -9.13 -0.87
CA TYR A 53 6.76 -8.56 -1.43
C TYR A 53 6.32 -7.29 -0.69
N PHE A 54 6.18 -7.35 0.64
CA PHE A 54 5.77 -6.18 1.41
C PHE A 54 6.84 -5.08 1.39
N SER A 55 8.13 -5.44 1.42
CA SER A 55 9.23 -4.47 1.28
C SER A 55 9.17 -3.75 -0.07
N LEU A 56 8.93 -4.46 -1.17
CA LEU A 56 8.76 -3.86 -2.49
C LEU A 56 7.56 -2.93 -2.53
N MET A 57 6.42 -3.35 -1.97
CA MET A 57 5.21 -2.54 -1.92
C MET A 57 5.44 -1.22 -1.19
N LEU A 58 6.01 -1.29 0.01
CA LEU A 58 6.37 -0.12 0.81
C LEU A 58 7.38 0.77 0.07
N PHE A 59 8.39 0.17 -0.56
CA PHE A 59 9.38 0.89 -1.33
C PHE A 59 8.75 1.66 -2.50
N GLY A 60 7.76 1.08 -3.18
CA GLY A 60 6.97 1.77 -4.20
C GLY A 60 6.19 2.96 -3.63
N MET A 61 5.54 2.79 -2.48
CA MET A 61 4.81 3.87 -1.79
C MET A 61 5.73 5.04 -1.37
N LEU A 62 6.97 4.74 -0.98
CA LEU A 62 7.97 5.75 -0.60
C LEU A 62 8.61 6.46 -1.80
N ASN A 63 8.44 5.92 -3.01
CA ASN A 63 9.09 6.41 -4.23
C ASN A 63 8.05 6.65 -5.33
N PRO A 64 7.45 7.86 -5.43
CA PRO A 64 6.35 8.15 -6.35
C PRO A 64 6.72 8.05 -7.84
N VAL A 65 8.02 7.96 -8.18
CA VAL A 65 8.50 7.58 -9.51
C VAL A 65 8.03 6.17 -9.91
N ILE A 66 7.75 5.31 -8.92
CA ILE A 66 7.21 3.96 -9.11
C ILE A 66 5.69 4.03 -8.92
N ASP A 67 4.99 4.39 -10.00
CA ASP A 67 3.53 4.62 -10.01
C ASP A 67 2.72 3.39 -10.43
N SER A 68 3.35 2.24 -10.68
CA SER A 68 2.66 1.03 -11.11
C SER A 68 3.35 -0.26 -10.70
N MET A 69 2.58 -1.36 -10.66
CA MET A 69 3.11 -2.70 -10.41
C MET A 69 4.18 -3.12 -11.41
N ARG A 70 4.03 -2.74 -12.69
CA ARG A 70 5.06 -2.96 -13.73
C ARG A 70 6.32 -2.15 -13.43
N GLY A 71 6.18 -0.92 -12.94
CA GLY A 71 7.30 -0.10 -12.49
C GLY A 71 8.01 -0.75 -11.29
N LEU A 72 7.25 -1.28 -10.33
CA LEU A 72 7.79 -1.98 -9.16
C LEU A 72 8.59 -3.22 -9.57
N CYS A 73 8.04 -4.03 -10.48
CA CYS A 73 8.74 -5.18 -11.04
C CYS A 73 9.99 -4.72 -11.79
N ALA A 74 9.91 -3.68 -12.63
CA ALA A 74 11.07 -3.14 -13.33
C ALA A 74 12.15 -2.62 -12.37
N ALA A 75 11.78 -1.96 -11.28
CA ALA A 75 12.70 -1.51 -10.25
C ALA A 75 13.41 -2.69 -9.56
N SER A 76 12.74 -3.83 -9.38
CA SER A 76 13.37 -5.06 -8.87
C SER A 76 14.48 -5.63 -9.77
N HIS A 77 14.61 -5.15 -11.01
CA HIS A 77 15.75 -5.51 -11.88
C HIS A 77 17.00 -4.67 -11.62
N LEU A 78 16.92 -3.58 -10.86
CA LEU A 78 18.08 -2.79 -10.43
C LEU A 78 18.88 -3.56 -9.39
N ALA A 79 20.20 -3.56 -9.51
CA ALA A 79 21.08 -4.35 -8.63
C ALA A 79 20.93 -3.95 -7.16
N ARG A 80 20.84 -2.65 -6.89
CA ARG A 80 20.66 -2.14 -5.53
C ARG A 80 19.32 -2.53 -4.91
N VAL A 81 18.24 -2.48 -5.69
CA VAL A 81 16.91 -2.90 -5.22
C VAL A 81 16.89 -4.39 -4.89
N GLN A 82 17.60 -5.21 -5.66
CA GLN A 82 17.76 -6.63 -5.32
C GLN A 82 18.52 -6.78 -4.00
N ASN A 83 19.60 -6.07 -3.79
CA ASN A 83 20.41 -6.21 -2.58
C ASN A 83 19.69 -5.70 -1.32
N GLU A 84 18.99 -4.58 -1.41
CA GLU A 84 18.43 -3.88 -0.24
C GLU A 84 16.93 -4.17 -0.01
N VAL A 85 16.15 -4.50 -1.05
CA VAL A 85 14.67 -4.46 -0.98
C VAL A 85 13.99 -5.81 -1.21
N CYS A 86 14.49 -6.66 -2.10
CA CYS A 86 13.74 -7.87 -2.50
C CYS A 86 14.55 -9.14 -2.74
N GLY A 87 15.88 -9.10 -2.63
CA GLY A 87 16.79 -10.24 -2.81
C GLY A 87 16.91 -10.76 -4.25
N ARG A 88 15.95 -10.45 -5.13
CA ARG A 88 15.85 -11.05 -6.47
C ARG A 88 15.03 -10.20 -7.43
N LYS A 89 15.18 -10.50 -8.72
CA LYS A 89 14.26 -10.02 -9.77
C LYS A 89 12.87 -10.63 -9.56
N VAL A 90 11.84 -9.80 -9.66
CA VAL A 90 10.45 -10.20 -9.48
C VAL A 90 9.68 -10.03 -10.79
N SER A 91 9.04 -11.11 -11.23
CA SER A 91 8.19 -11.08 -12.41
C SER A 91 6.80 -10.54 -12.08
N LEU A 92 6.14 -9.98 -13.08
CA LEU A 92 4.78 -9.45 -12.95
C LEU A 92 3.80 -10.52 -12.44
N GLY A 93 3.89 -11.74 -12.97
CA GLY A 93 3.04 -12.85 -12.55
C GLY A 93 3.26 -13.27 -11.10
N SER A 94 4.53 -13.36 -10.67
CA SER A 94 4.83 -13.69 -9.27
C SER A 94 4.35 -12.62 -8.30
N PHE A 95 4.44 -11.34 -8.68
CA PHE A 95 3.97 -10.24 -7.85
C PHE A 95 2.44 -10.17 -7.78
N SER A 96 1.74 -10.40 -8.90
CA SER A 96 0.27 -10.46 -8.89
C SER A 96 -0.28 -11.63 -8.10
N GLU A 97 0.34 -12.82 -8.21
CA GLU A 97 -0.08 -13.99 -7.43
C GLU A 97 0.07 -13.75 -5.92
N ALA A 98 1.17 -13.10 -5.52
CA ALA A 98 1.46 -12.82 -4.11
C ALA A 98 0.35 -12.03 -3.39
N GLN A 99 -0.37 -11.15 -4.10
CA GLN A 99 -1.49 -10.38 -3.53
C GLN A 99 -2.60 -11.27 -2.97
N GLY A 100 -2.85 -12.44 -3.58
CA GLY A 100 -3.88 -13.38 -3.11
C GLY A 100 -3.36 -14.41 -2.10
N VAL A 101 -2.06 -14.42 -1.82
CA VAL A 101 -1.44 -15.45 -0.96
C VAL A 101 -0.93 -14.89 0.35
N PHE A 102 -0.34 -13.69 0.33
CA PHE A 102 0.22 -13.08 1.53
C PHE A 102 -0.86 -12.34 2.31
N ASP A 103 -0.91 -12.61 3.61
CA ASP A 103 -1.95 -12.10 4.47
C ASP A 103 -1.63 -10.64 4.88
N PRO A 104 -2.47 -9.65 4.50
CA PRO A 104 -2.25 -8.26 4.89
C PRO A 104 -2.37 -8.03 6.41
N GLU A 105 -2.94 -8.96 7.19
CA GLU A 105 -3.09 -8.82 8.64
C GLU A 105 -1.73 -8.67 9.36
N LEU A 106 -0.64 -9.17 8.77
CA LEU A 106 0.72 -8.91 9.27
C LEU A 106 1.05 -7.42 9.33
N LEU A 107 0.62 -6.65 8.32
CA LEU A 107 0.90 -5.21 8.27
C LEU A 107 0.16 -4.48 9.39
N LYS A 108 -1.05 -4.94 9.75
CA LYS A 108 -1.78 -4.38 10.89
C LYS A 108 -1.00 -4.51 12.18
N GLY A 109 -0.35 -5.65 12.42
CA GLY A 109 0.56 -5.82 13.55
C GLY A 109 1.70 -4.78 13.53
N VAL A 110 2.29 -4.54 12.36
CA VAL A 110 3.40 -3.56 12.22
C VAL A 110 2.89 -2.16 12.54
N PHE A 111 1.70 -1.81 12.05
CA PHE A 111 1.08 -0.53 12.34
C PHE A 111 0.75 -0.35 13.82
N LEU A 112 0.26 -1.40 14.50
CA LEU A 112 -0.02 -1.35 15.93
C LEU A 112 1.26 -1.17 16.76
N ASP A 113 2.34 -1.90 16.42
CA ASP A 113 3.65 -1.74 17.05
C ASP A 113 4.17 -0.30 16.87
N LEU A 114 4.08 0.25 15.65
CA LEU A 114 4.48 1.64 15.37
C LEU A 114 3.59 2.67 16.09
N ALA A 115 2.28 2.43 16.15
CA ALA A 115 1.34 3.32 16.83
C ALA A 115 1.60 3.37 18.34
N ALA A 116 1.97 2.23 18.94
CA ALA A 116 2.32 2.15 20.35
C ALA A 116 3.60 2.93 20.72
N GLU A 117 4.53 3.10 19.78
CA GLU A 117 5.73 3.93 19.95
C GLU A 117 5.43 5.43 19.78
N SER A 118 4.40 5.77 19.01
CA SER A 118 3.99 7.14 18.71
C SER A 118 3.20 7.82 19.85
N GLN A 119 3.50 7.51 21.13
CA GLN A 119 2.86 8.05 22.34
C GLN A 119 3.06 9.56 22.59
N THR A 120 3.21 10.37 21.53
CA THR A 120 2.88 11.79 21.59
C THR A 120 1.37 11.94 21.81
N SER A 121 1.00 12.61 22.90
CA SER A 121 -0.38 13.02 23.21
C SER A 121 -1.02 13.64 21.97
N TRP A 122 -1.84 12.85 21.27
CA TRP A 122 -2.39 13.27 19.99
C TRP A 122 -3.60 14.15 20.25
N GLY A 123 -3.54 15.39 19.77
CA GLY A 123 -4.66 16.31 19.77
C GLY A 123 -4.72 17.26 20.98
N ASP A 124 -5.51 18.31 20.79
CA ASP A 124 -5.84 19.27 21.84
C ASP A 124 -6.59 18.55 22.97
N PRO A 125 -6.21 18.72 24.26
CA PRO A 125 -6.91 18.10 25.39
C PRO A 125 -8.43 18.35 25.40
N ARG A 126 -8.89 19.47 24.82
CA ARG A 126 -10.31 19.79 24.67
C ARG A 126 -11.06 18.81 23.77
N LEU A 127 -10.36 18.13 22.87
CA LEU A 127 -10.91 17.16 21.92
C LEU A 127 -10.85 15.72 22.45
N ALA A 128 -10.17 15.46 23.56
CA ALA A 128 -10.09 14.13 24.17
C ALA A 128 -11.48 13.49 24.43
N PRO A 129 -12.52 14.22 24.91
CA PRO A 129 -13.86 13.65 25.08
C PRO A 129 -14.56 13.28 23.77
N LEU A 130 -14.05 13.78 22.64
CA LEU A 130 -14.60 13.53 21.31
C LEU A 130 -13.80 12.47 20.56
N ALA A 131 -12.65 12.02 21.07
CA ALA A 131 -11.77 11.08 20.38
C ALA A 131 -12.50 9.81 19.91
N ASP A 132 -13.32 9.20 20.78
CA ASP A 132 -14.12 8.01 20.48
C ASP A 132 -15.27 8.28 19.50
N LYS A 133 -15.62 9.56 19.30
CA LYS A 133 -16.68 10.01 18.37
C LYS A 133 -16.12 10.50 17.04
N LEU A 134 -14.81 10.73 16.94
CA LEU A 134 -14.18 11.19 15.71
C LEU A 134 -14.13 10.03 14.70
N LYS A 135 -14.94 10.14 13.66
CA LYS A 135 -14.80 9.28 12.48
C LYS A 135 -13.74 9.90 11.57
N LEU A 136 -12.62 9.22 11.41
CA LEU A 136 -11.65 9.57 10.39
C LEU A 136 -12.28 9.28 9.03
N VAL A 137 -12.56 10.33 8.26
CA VAL A 137 -13.06 10.22 6.89
C VAL A 137 -11.93 10.64 5.97
N ASP A 138 -11.71 9.89 4.89
CA ASP A 138 -10.75 10.30 3.88
C ASP A 138 -11.11 11.72 3.40
N GLY A 139 -10.16 12.64 3.54
CA GLY A 139 -10.32 14.03 3.16
C GLY A 139 -10.64 14.20 1.67
N THR A 140 -10.39 13.20 0.83
CA THR A 140 -10.81 13.18 -0.58
C THR A 140 -12.34 13.26 -0.75
N LEU A 141 -13.12 12.86 0.26
CA LEU A 141 -14.57 13.02 0.27
C LEU A 141 -14.98 14.49 0.29
N LEU A 142 -14.22 15.37 0.95
CA LEU A 142 -14.58 16.79 1.08
C LEU A 142 -14.58 17.52 -0.28
N PRO A 143 -13.57 17.36 -1.17
CA PRO A 143 -13.64 17.83 -2.55
C PRO A 143 -14.71 17.14 -3.41
N ALA A 144 -15.06 15.89 -3.12
CA ALA A 144 -16.03 15.11 -3.89
C ALA A 144 -17.49 15.45 -3.53
N LEU A 145 -17.77 15.77 -2.28
CA LEU A 145 -19.10 16.06 -1.71
C LEU A 145 -19.90 17.10 -2.53
N PRO A 146 -19.35 18.27 -2.90
CA PRO A 146 -20.06 19.25 -3.73
C PRO A 146 -20.47 18.69 -5.10
N ARG A 147 -19.67 17.79 -5.67
CA ARG A 147 -19.93 17.15 -6.98
C ARG A 147 -20.99 16.05 -6.90
N MET A 148 -21.37 15.65 -5.68
CA MET A 148 -22.36 14.61 -5.40
C MET A 148 -23.69 15.17 -4.87
N HIS A 149 -23.87 16.49 -4.82
CA HIS A 149 -25.11 17.12 -4.36
C HIS A 149 -26.36 16.63 -5.11
N TRP A 150 -26.22 16.28 -6.39
CA TRP A 150 -27.30 15.69 -7.20
C TRP A 150 -27.84 14.37 -6.64
N ALA A 151 -27.04 13.62 -5.88
CA ALA A 151 -27.44 12.34 -5.30
C ALA A 151 -28.51 12.51 -4.20
N LEU A 152 -28.56 13.66 -3.53
CA LEU A 152 -29.61 13.98 -2.56
C LEU A 152 -31.01 14.10 -3.21
N TRP A 153 -31.04 14.30 -4.53
CA TRP A 153 -32.26 14.44 -5.33
C TRP A 153 -32.62 13.16 -6.09
N LEU A 154 -31.94 12.03 -5.81
CA LEU A 154 -32.32 10.71 -6.31
C LEU A 154 -33.13 9.99 -5.22
N ASN A 155 -34.45 10.03 -5.31
CA ASN A 155 -35.35 9.27 -4.45
C ASN A 155 -36.55 8.74 -5.27
N ASP A 156 -37.43 7.95 -4.65
CA ASP A 156 -38.55 7.33 -5.37
C ASP A 156 -39.51 8.32 -6.03
N GLN A 157 -39.50 9.59 -5.59
CA GLN A 157 -40.34 10.67 -6.11
C GLN A 157 -39.60 11.60 -7.09
N ASN A 158 -38.28 11.68 -6.99
CA ASN A 158 -37.42 12.58 -7.76
C ASN A 158 -36.28 11.81 -8.41
N ARG A 159 -36.22 11.83 -9.74
CA ARG A 159 -35.08 11.33 -10.51
C ARG A 159 -34.37 12.52 -11.13
N ALA A 160 -33.34 13.06 -10.46
CA ALA A 160 -32.56 14.15 -11.02
C ALA A 160 -31.86 13.72 -12.33
N ALA A 161 -32.23 14.33 -13.45
CA ALA A 161 -31.55 14.16 -14.72
C ALA A 161 -30.20 14.89 -14.66
N LYS A 162 -29.11 14.17 -14.93
CA LYS A 162 -27.76 14.75 -15.02
C LYS A 162 -27.63 15.47 -16.36
N LEU A 163 -27.95 16.77 -16.40
CA LEU A 163 -27.77 17.58 -17.62
C LEU A 163 -26.26 17.84 -17.82
N HIS A 164 -25.63 17.05 -18.66
CA HIS A 164 -24.25 17.26 -19.09
C HIS A 164 -24.20 18.36 -20.15
N LEU A 165 -24.08 19.62 -19.72
CA LEU A 165 -23.73 20.72 -20.63
C LEU A 165 -22.21 20.69 -20.84
N LYS A 166 -21.77 20.28 -22.03
CA LYS A 166 -20.42 20.56 -22.50
C LYS A 166 -20.35 22.04 -22.89
N PHE A 167 -19.41 22.77 -22.32
CA PHE A 167 -18.89 24.01 -22.87
C PHE A 167 -17.48 23.75 -23.35
#